data_AF-A0A1F8GGU9-F1
#
_entry.id   AF-A0A1F8GGU9-F1
#
_cell.length_a   1.000
_cell.length_b   1.000
_cell.length_c   1.000
_cell.angle_alpha   90.00
_cell.angle_beta   90.00
_cell.angle_gamma   90.00
#
_symmetry.space_group_name_H-M   'P 1'
#
loop_
_entity.id
_entity.type
_entity.pdbx_description
1 polymer ?
#
loop_
_entity_poly.entity_id
_entity_poly.type
_entity_poly.pdbx_seq_one_letter_code
_entity_poly.pdbx_strand_id
1 'polypeptide(L)'
;MRVAMISYNLFVDGERNGWKNLKDNSILLLQNTAREGWGMSRAPLTKSGEDKQHTESVAILDPLWTQLQNELPTIDAVVMYVGSVGAERVIAFAAKHGLTPDRAIFVCCDCNLHTKLCLINSNGFSSSIIIDCECEGHSTMNRIYRRILNEGRLLG
;
A
#
# COMPACT_ATOMS: atom_id res chain seq x y z
N MET A 1 1.31 -19.38 0.34
CA MET A 1 0.85 -18.15 -0.36
C MET A 1 1.91 -17.08 -0.20
N ARG A 2 2.24 -16.35 -1.26
CA ARG A 2 3.26 -15.28 -1.29
C ARG A 2 2.57 -13.95 -1.56
N VAL A 3 2.51 -13.07 -0.57
CA VAL A 3 1.85 -11.76 -0.68
C VAL A 3 2.89 -10.66 -0.54
N ALA A 4 2.75 -9.59 -1.32
CA ALA A 4 3.44 -8.36 -1.02
C ALA A 4 2.48 -7.40 -0.30
N MET A 5 2.97 -6.73 0.74
CA MET A 5 2.25 -5.66 1.40
C MET A 5 3.08 -4.39 1.32
N ILE A 6 2.56 -3.39 0.61
CA ILE A 6 3.25 -2.11 0.39
C ILE A 6 2.45 -0.96 1.00
N SER A 7 3.15 -0.11 1.76
CA SER A 7 2.61 1.10 2.35
C SER A 7 3.67 2.17 2.46
N TYR A 8 3.29 3.43 2.24
CA TYR A 8 4.12 4.58 2.59
C TYR A 8 4.01 4.95 4.09
N ASN A 9 3.20 4.23 4.86
CA ASN A 9 3.08 4.33 6.31
C ASN A 9 3.73 3.11 7.00
N LEU A 10 4.34 3.33 8.17
CA LEU A 10 4.77 2.23 9.05
C LEU A 10 3.54 1.57 9.69
N PHE A 11 3.24 0.30 9.41
CA PHE A 11 2.10 -0.40 10.00
C PHE A 11 2.48 -1.63 10.83
N VAL A 12 3.72 -2.09 10.74
CA VAL A 12 4.27 -3.12 11.62
C VAL A 12 5.48 -2.56 12.35
N ASP A 13 5.28 -2.17 13.62
CA ASP A 13 6.35 -1.61 14.44
C ASP A 13 7.45 -2.65 14.73
N GLY A 14 8.69 -2.18 14.81
CA GLY A 14 9.89 -3.00 15.05
C GLY A 14 10.34 -3.87 13.87
N GLU A 15 9.54 -3.98 12.81
CA GLU A 15 9.83 -4.85 11.67
C GLU A 15 10.52 -4.11 10.52
N ARG A 16 11.67 -4.65 10.10
CA ARG A 16 12.36 -4.19 8.88
C ARG A 16 11.67 -4.72 7.62
N ASN A 17 11.79 -3.98 6.52
CA ASN A 17 11.34 -4.43 5.20
C ASN A 17 12.01 -5.74 4.78
N GLY A 18 11.32 -6.52 3.96
CA GLY A 18 11.76 -7.81 3.44
C GLY A 18 10.78 -8.94 3.72
N TRP A 19 11.22 -10.16 3.40
CA TRP A 19 10.41 -11.36 3.54
C TRP A 19 10.20 -11.75 5.00
N LYS A 20 8.93 -11.98 5.35
CA LYS A 20 8.44 -12.51 6.62
C LYS A 20 7.83 -13.87 6.33
N ASN A 21 8.37 -14.90 6.97
CA ASN A 21 7.94 -16.28 6.73
C ASN A 21 7.38 -16.87 8.01
N LEU A 22 6.20 -17.50 7.91
CA LEU A 22 5.63 -18.30 8.96
C LEU A 22 4.95 -19.52 8.35
N LYS A 23 5.48 -20.72 8.63
CA LYS A 23 5.05 -21.97 7.98
C LYS A 23 5.10 -21.82 6.45
N ASP A 24 3.99 -22.08 5.75
CA ASP A 24 3.87 -22.03 4.29
C ASP A 24 3.44 -20.65 3.76
N ASN A 25 3.37 -19.64 4.64
CA ASN A 25 2.96 -18.28 4.31
C ASN A 25 4.16 -17.33 4.31
N SER A 26 4.24 -16.51 3.27
CA SER A 26 5.29 -15.52 3.09
C SER A 26 4.70 -14.16 2.77
N ILE A 27 5.13 -13.13 3.49
CA ILE A 27 4.82 -11.74 3.19
C ILE A 27 6.11 -10.98 2.88
N LEU A 28 6.17 -10.36 1.70
CA LEU A 28 7.14 -9.31 1.43
C LEU A 28 6.60 -8.01 2.05
N LEU A 29 7.16 -7.62 3.19
CA LEU A 29 6.79 -6.41 3.92
C LEU A 29 7.58 -5.22 3.37
N LEU A 30 6.86 -4.22 2.83
CA LEU A 30 7.42 -3.01 2.27
C LEU A 30 6.70 -1.81 2.88
N GLN A 31 7.32 -1.21 3.88
CA GLN A 31 6.77 -0.05 4.59
C GLN A 31 7.80 1.06 4.71
N ASN A 32 7.34 2.28 4.88
CA ASN A 32 8.22 3.37 5.27
C ASN A 32 8.68 3.16 6.72
N THR A 33 9.96 2.87 6.93
CA THR A 33 10.54 2.69 8.27
C THR A 33 11.23 3.93 8.81
N ALA A 34 11.29 5.03 8.03
CA ALA A 34 11.75 6.30 8.55
C ALA A 34 10.69 6.77 9.57
N ARG A 35 11.08 6.83 10.85
CA ARG A 35 10.21 7.23 11.97
C ARG A 35 9.72 8.70 11.90
N GLU A 36 10.01 9.40 10.82
CA GLU A 36 9.43 10.71 10.53
C GLU A 36 7.99 10.49 10.06
N GLY A 37 7.10 10.44 11.04
CA GLY A 37 5.69 10.13 10.86
C GLY A 37 5.03 11.09 9.88
N TRP A 38 4.35 10.52 8.89
CA TRP A 38 3.42 11.26 8.06
C TRP A 38 2.02 11.09 8.62
N GLY A 39 1.81 11.84 9.69
CA GLY A 39 0.54 12.18 10.32
C GLY A 39 0.78 13.51 11.05
N MET A 40 0.38 14.62 10.44
CA MET A 40 0.59 16.02 10.87
C MET A 40 1.86 16.73 10.38
N SER A 41 1.85 17.15 9.12
CA SER A 41 1.96 18.60 8.92
C SER A 41 0.54 19.13 8.74
N ARG A 42 -0.07 19.61 9.85
CA ARG A 42 -1.28 20.45 9.85
C ARG A 42 -0.99 21.84 9.25
N ALA A 43 -0.05 21.94 8.33
CA ALA A 43 0.15 23.17 7.58
C ALA A 43 -1.10 23.37 6.71
N PRO A 44 -1.68 24.58 6.66
CA PRO A 44 -2.75 24.87 5.72
C PRO A 44 -2.28 24.46 4.32
N LEU A 45 -3.16 23.79 3.56
CA LEU A 45 -2.95 23.47 2.14
C LEU A 45 -2.75 24.78 1.37
N THR A 46 -1.53 25.30 1.39
CA THR A 46 -1.03 26.23 0.39
C THR A 46 -0.55 25.37 -0.77
N LYS A 47 -0.65 25.86 -2.02
CA LYS A 47 -0.15 25.14 -3.22
C LYS A 47 1.28 24.61 -3.04
N SER A 48 2.12 25.34 -2.29
CA SER A 48 3.50 24.94 -1.99
C SER A 48 3.62 23.74 -1.03
N GLY A 49 2.61 23.47 -0.20
CA GLY A 49 2.56 22.32 0.71
C GLY A 49 2.15 21.02 0.00
N GLU A 50 1.26 21.11 -0.99
CA GLU A 50 0.87 19.97 -1.84
C GLU A 50 2.05 19.48 -2.68
N ASP A 51 2.82 20.40 -3.29
CA ASP A 51 4.00 20.06 -4.10
C ASP A 51 5.10 19.37 -3.27
N LYS A 52 5.31 19.80 -2.01
CA LYS A 52 6.26 19.17 -1.09
C LYS A 52 5.80 17.78 -0.66
N GLN A 53 4.53 17.64 -0.27
CA GLN A 53 3.93 16.35 0.09
C GLN A 53 4.00 15.34 -1.05
N HIS A 54 3.78 15.80 -2.28
CA HIS A 54 3.90 14.98 -3.47
C HIS A 54 5.34 14.48 -3.65
N THR A 55 6.32 15.38 -3.57
CA THR A 55 7.76 15.08 -3.77
C THR A 55 8.31 14.11 -2.72
N GLU A 56 7.88 14.22 -1.46
CA GLU A 56 8.33 13.31 -0.40
C GLU A 56 7.72 11.91 -0.53
N SER A 57 6.45 11.83 -0.94
CA SER A 57 5.80 10.55 -1.24
C SER A 57 6.49 9.81 -2.39
N VAL A 58 7.01 10.54 -3.38
CA VAL A 58 7.81 10.00 -4.49
C VAL A 58 9.08 9.31 -3.97
N ALA A 59 9.85 10.01 -3.14
CA ALA A 59 11.14 9.52 -2.65
C ALA A 59 11.01 8.24 -1.80
N ILE A 60 9.87 8.06 -1.13
CA ILE A 60 9.60 6.88 -0.28
C ILE A 60 9.07 5.71 -1.10
N LEU A 61 8.14 5.95 -2.03
CA LEU A 61 7.48 4.88 -2.75
C LEU A 61 8.37 4.23 -3.81
N ASP A 62 9.20 4.99 -4.52
CA ASP A 62 10.00 4.45 -5.64
C ASP A 62 10.97 3.34 -5.21
N PRO A 63 11.71 3.44 -4.08
CA PRO A 63 12.54 2.35 -3.59
C PRO A 63 11.73 1.10 -3.22
N LEU A 64 10.58 1.26 -2.57
CA LEU A 64 9.71 0.15 -2.19
C LEU A 64 9.15 -0.56 -3.42
N TRP A 65 8.73 0.19 -4.43
CA TRP A 65 8.27 -0.35 -5.71
C TRP A 65 9.37 -1.07 -6.48
N THR A 66 10.59 -0.52 -6.49
CA THR A 66 11.75 -1.18 -7.11
C THR A 66 12.00 -2.55 -6.47
N GLN A 67 11.91 -2.64 -5.14
CA GLN A 67 12.02 -3.91 -4.44
C GLN A 67 10.88 -4.87 -4.79
N LEU A 68 9.64 -4.38 -4.86
CA LEU A 68 8.47 -5.18 -5.27
C LEU A 68 8.61 -5.71 -6.70
N GLN A 69 9.12 -4.90 -7.63
CA GLN A 69 9.24 -5.26 -9.05
C GLN A 69 10.08 -6.52 -9.28
N ASN A 70 11.16 -6.69 -8.52
CA ASN A 70 12.04 -7.85 -8.63
C ASN A 70 11.36 -9.14 -8.15
N GLU A 71 10.40 -9.02 -7.23
CA GLU A 71 9.74 -10.15 -6.56
C GLU A 71 8.38 -10.47 -7.19
N LEU A 72 7.78 -9.53 -7.92
CA LEU A 72 6.47 -9.56 -8.55
C LEU A 72 6.14 -10.85 -9.31
N PRO A 73 7.06 -11.51 -10.04
CA PRO A 73 6.80 -12.81 -10.68
C PRO A 73 6.49 -13.95 -9.71
N THR A 74 6.88 -13.84 -8.43
CA THR A 74 6.69 -14.87 -7.40
C THR A 74 5.57 -14.54 -6.41
N ILE A 75 4.87 -13.42 -6.62
CA ILE A 75 3.85 -12.91 -5.71
C ILE A 75 2.45 -13.30 -6.21
N ASP A 76 1.65 -13.91 -5.36
CA ASP A 76 0.26 -14.27 -5.68
C ASP A 76 -0.65 -13.03 -5.67
N ALA A 77 -0.50 -12.16 -4.67
CA ALA A 77 -1.29 -10.93 -4.51
C ALA A 77 -0.48 -9.77 -3.92
N VAL A 78 -0.87 -8.55 -4.23
CA VAL A 78 -0.27 -7.31 -3.72
C VAL A 78 -1.33 -6.50 -3.00
N VAL A 79 -1.13 -6.30 -1.69
CA VAL A 79 -1.95 -5.43 -0.84
C VAL A 79 -1.28 -4.07 -0.76
N MET A 80 -2.00 -3.03 -1.19
CA MET A 80 -1.49 -1.67 -1.30
C MET A 80 -2.33 -0.73 -0.45
N TYR A 81 -1.68 -0.01 0.46
CA TYR A 81 -2.34 1.09 1.16
C TYR A 81 -2.47 2.32 0.23
N VAL A 82 -3.68 2.88 0.18
CA VAL A 82 -4.05 4.05 -0.64
C VAL A 82 -4.76 5.10 0.24
N GLY A 83 -3.96 5.94 0.89
CA GLY A 83 -4.45 7.11 1.61
C GLY A 83 -4.80 8.28 0.68
N SER A 84 -5.02 9.46 1.26
CA SER A 84 -5.43 10.67 0.51
C SER A 84 -4.34 11.22 -0.40
N VAL A 85 -3.08 11.17 0.06
CA VAL A 85 -1.91 11.63 -0.68
C VAL A 85 -1.24 10.44 -1.38
N GLY A 86 -0.78 10.66 -2.62
CA GLY A 86 -0.06 9.64 -3.39
C GLY A 86 -0.95 8.53 -4.00
N ALA A 87 -2.27 8.61 -3.85
CA ALA A 87 -3.21 7.60 -4.36
C ALA A 87 -3.05 7.35 -5.87
N GLU A 88 -3.04 8.44 -6.66
CA GLU A 88 -2.84 8.39 -8.11
C GLU A 88 -1.56 7.63 -8.48
N ARG A 89 -0.48 7.88 -7.73
CA ARG A 89 0.82 7.24 -7.97
C ARG A 89 0.76 5.76 -7.66
N VAL A 90 0.29 5.36 -6.48
CA VAL A 90 0.18 3.93 -6.10
C VAL A 90 -0.62 3.15 -7.15
N ILE A 91 -1.74 3.69 -7.60
CA ILE A 91 -2.62 3.06 -8.60
C ILE A 91 -1.96 3.02 -9.99
N ALA A 92 -1.36 4.14 -10.44
CA ALA A 92 -0.68 4.19 -11.72
C ALA A 92 0.55 3.27 -11.78
N PHE A 93 1.29 3.14 -10.67
CA PHE A 93 2.41 2.20 -10.58
C PHE A 93 1.92 0.75 -10.68
N ALA A 94 0.83 0.39 -9.99
CA ALA A 94 0.24 -0.94 -10.14
C ALA A 94 -0.08 -1.26 -11.61
N ALA A 95 -0.70 -0.32 -12.34
CA ALA A 95 -1.02 -0.49 -13.76
C ALA A 95 0.25 -0.59 -14.62
N LYS A 96 1.20 0.34 -14.44
CA LYS A 96 2.44 0.42 -15.23
C LYS A 96 3.30 -0.84 -15.11
N HIS A 97 3.30 -1.48 -13.94
CA HIS A 97 4.10 -2.68 -13.68
C HIS A 97 3.35 -3.99 -13.96
N GLY A 98 2.18 -3.92 -14.64
CA GLY A 98 1.47 -5.09 -15.14
C GLY A 98 0.77 -5.90 -14.05
N LEU A 99 0.44 -5.29 -12.91
CA LEU A 99 -0.38 -5.94 -11.90
C LEU A 99 -1.80 -6.13 -12.47
N THR A 100 -2.31 -7.35 -12.40
CA THR A 100 -3.66 -7.66 -12.88
C THR A 100 -4.69 -7.43 -11.78
N PRO A 101 -5.97 -7.18 -12.13
CA PRO A 101 -6.99 -6.85 -11.14
C PRO A 101 -7.23 -7.92 -10.08
N ASP A 102 -7.11 -9.20 -10.43
CA ASP A 102 -7.23 -10.35 -9.54
C ASP A 102 -6.10 -10.45 -8.51
N ARG A 103 -4.94 -9.83 -8.79
CA ARG A 103 -3.77 -9.80 -7.90
C ARG A 103 -3.67 -8.51 -7.09
N ALA A 104 -4.38 -7.46 -7.48
CA ALA A 104 -4.35 -6.15 -6.84
C ALA A 104 -5.41 -6.03 -5.75
N ILE A 105 -5.00 -5.57 -4.57
CA ILE A 105 -5.88 -5.35 -3.43
C ILE A 105 -5.59 -3.96 -2.86
N PHE A 106 -6.61 -3.10 -2.84
CA PHE A 106 -6.48 -1.72 -2.41
C PHE A 106 -7.09 -1.54 -1.02
N VAL A 107 -6.30 -1.02 -0.09
CA VAL A 107 -6.73 -0.69 1.27
C VAL A 107 -6.88 0.83 1.34
N CYS A 108 -8.11 1.32 1.38
CA CYS A 108 -8.44 2.73 1.22
C CYS A 108 -9.03 3.31 2.51
N CYS A 109 -8.53 4.45 2.97
CA CYS A 109 -9.27 5.26 3.95
C CYS A 109 -10.44 6.01 3.27
N ASP A 110 -11.31 6.61 4.05
CA ASP A 110 -12.47 7.38 3.56
C ASP A 110 -12.10 8.72 2.89
N CYS A 111 -10.95 9.31 3.24
CA CYS A 111 -10.47 10.55 2.62
C CYS A 111 -10.35 10.44 1.10
N ASN A 112 -11.09 11.29 0.38
CA ASN A 112 -11.17 11.32 -1.09
C ASN A 112 -11.54 9.96 -1.71
N LEU A 113 -12.34 9.13 -1.02
CA LEU A 113 -12.66 7.77 -1.45
C LEU A 113 -13.23 7.71 -2.87
N HIS A 114 -14.20 8.56 -3.20
CA HIS A 114 -14.78 8.61 -4.55
C HIS A 114 -13.70 8.78 -5.63
N THR A 115 -12.79 9.74 -5.44
CA THR A 115 -11.67 9.98 -6.37
C THR A 115 -10.77 8.75 -6.48
N LYS A 116 -10.45 8.10 -5.36
CA LYS A 116 -9.64 6.86 -5.36
C LYS A 116 -10.32 5.73 -6.12
N LEU A 117 -11.61 5.52 -5.92
CA LEU A 117 -12.39 4.52 -6.64
C LEU A 117 -12.43 4.81 -8.15
N CYS A 118 -12.62 6.07 -8.54
CA CYS A 118 -12.53 6.48 -9.94
C CYS A 118 -11.17 6.16 -10.54
N LEU A 119 -10.07 6.44 -9.83
CA LEU A 119 -8.71 6.15 -10.27
C LEU A 119 -8.45 4.65 -10.40
N ILE A 120 -8.86 3.85 -9.41
CA ILE A 120 -8.76 2.38 -9.46
C ILE A 120 -9.46 1.87 -10.72
N ASN A 121 -10.70 2.30 -10.94
CA ASN A 121 -11.50 1.88 -12.08
C ASN A 121 -10.89 2.32 -13.42
N SER A 122 -10.46 3.59 -13.54
CA SER A 122 -9.90 4.12 -14.79
C SER A 122 -8.54 3.52 -15.16
N ASN A 123 -7.82 2.95 -14.18
CA ASN A 123 -6.58 2.22 -14.40
C ASN A 123 -6.78 0.70 -14.61
N GLY A 124 -8.02 0.26 -14.83
CA GLY A 124 -8.33 -1.14 -15.19
C GLY A 124 -8.51 -2.07 -14.00
N PHE A 125 -8.54 -1.57 -12.76
CA PHE A 125 -8.66 -2.35 -11.53
C PHE A 125 -10.10 -2.47 -11.01
N SER A 126 -11.11 -2.37 -11.88
CA SER A 126 -12.52 -2.34 -11.47
C SER A 126 -13.02 -3.62 -10.79
N SER A 127 -12.33 -4.74 -10.97
CA SER A 127 -12.64 -6.02 -10.33
C SER A 127 -11.71 -6.36 -9.16
N SER A 128 -10.79 -5.45 -8.80
CA SER A 128 -9.90 -5.63 -7.66
C SER A 128 -10.66 -5.59 -6.34
N ILE A 129 -10.09 -6.25 -5.34
CA ILE A 129 -10.61 -6.20 -3.98
C ILE A 129 -10.30 -4.82 -3.39
N ILE A 130 -11.31 -4.20 -2.79
CA ILE A 130 -11.19 -2.93 -2.09
C ILE A 130 -11.58 -3.16 -0.63
N ILE A 131 -10.68 -2.78 0.28
CA ILE A 131 -10.84 -2.92 1.72
C ILE A 131 -10.90 -1.52 2.32
N ASP A 132 -11.99 -1.22 3.03
CA ASP A 132 -12.11 0.01 3.80
C ASP A 132 -11.23 -0.05 5.06
N CYS A 133 -10.64 1.08 5.43
CA CYS A 133 -9.78 1.17 6.61
C CYS A 133 -9.93 2.51 7.34
N GLU A 134 -9.46 2.52 8.58
CA GLU A 134 -9.28 3.74 9.35
C GLU A 134 -8.27 4.70 8.70
N CYS A 135 -8.26 5.95 9.16
CA CYS A 135 -7.26 6.93 8.73
C CYS A 135 -5.84 6.36 8.91
N GLU A 136 -4.97 6.59 7.91
CA GLU A 136 -3.59 6.10 7.85
C GLU A 136 -3.43 4.56 7.71
N GLY A 137 -4.50 3.78 7.87
CA GLY A 137 -4.55 2.33 7.56
C GLY A 137 -3.68 1.42 8.43
N HIS A 138 -3.08 1.94 9.51
CA HIS A 138 -2.15 1.21 10.37
C HIS A 138 -2.73 -0.09 10.96
N SER A 139 -3.88 0.01 11.61
CA SER A 139 -4.56 -1.11 12.27
C SER A 139 -5.07 -2.13 11.26
N THR A 140 -5.68 -1.66 10.16
CA THR A 140 -6.21 -2.56 9.12
C THR A 140 -5.08 -3.28 8.39
N MET A 141 -4.02 -2.60 7.98
CA MET A 141 -2.88 -3.22 7.32
C MET A 141 -2.16 -4.23 8.24
N ASN A 142 -1.96 -3.90 9.52
CA ASN A 142 -1.36 -4.82 10.48
C ASN A 142 -2.24 -6.05 10.73
N ARG A 143 -3.57 -5.88 10.78
CA ARG A 143 -4.52 -6.99 10.90
C ARG A 143 -4.42 -7.93 9.69
N ILE A 144 -4.41 -7.38 8.47
CA ILE A 144 -4.22 -8.15 7.23
C ILE A 144 -2.88 -8.89 7.27
N TYR A 145 -1.79 -8.21 7.62
CA TYR A 145 -0.45 -8.78 7.75
C TYR A 145 -0.42 -10.00 8.68
N ARG A 146 -0.95 -9.85 9.90
CA ARG A 146 -0.99 -10.93 10.89
C ARG A 146 -1.83 -12.10 10.41
N ARG A 147 -2.98 -11.82 9.79
CA ARG A 147 -3.88 -12.86 9.29
C ARG A 147 -3.26 -13.67 8.16
N ILE A 148 -2.64 -13.00 7.19
CA ILE A 148 -1.97 -13.68 6.09
C ILE A 148 -0.84 -14.57 6.62
N LEU A 149 0.01 -14.08 7.52
CA LEU A 149 1.09 -14.89 8.10
C LEU A 149 0.55 -16.09 8.89
N ASN A 150 -0.43 -15.88 9.75
CA ASN A 150 -0.92 -16.91 10.68
C ASN A 150 -1.86 -17.94 10.03
N GLU A 151 -2.73 -17.47 9.13
CA GLU A 151 -3.86 -18.25 8.59
C GLU A 151 -3.73 -18.54 7.09
N GLY A 152 -2.84 -17.84 6.38
CA GLY A 152 -2.72 -17.96 4.92
C GLY A 152 -3.93 -17.41 4.17
N ARG A 153 -4.69 -16.50 4.79
CA ARG A 153 -5.93 -15.94 4.24
C ARG A 153 -5.93 -14.42 4.31
N LEU A 154 -6.53 -13.82 3.28
CA LEU A 154 -6.59 -12.38 3.09
C LEU A 154 -7.91 -11.78 3.58
N LEU A 155 -9.02 -12.50 3.37
CA LEU A 155 -10.37 -12.14 3.77
C LEU A 155 -11.06 -13.33 4.47
N GLY A 156 -12.10 -13.03 5.25
CA GLY A 156 -12.95 -14.01 5.93
C GLY A 156 -13.68 -13.42 7.12
#